data_AF-A0A4Y2GL11-F1
#
_entry.id   AF-A0A4Y2GL11-F1
#
_cell.length_a   1.000
_cell.length_b   1.000
_cell.length_c   1.000
_cell.angle_alpha   90.00
_cell.angle_beta   90.00
_cell.angle_gamma   90.00
#
_symmetry.space_group_name_H-M   'P 1'
#
loop_
_entity.id
_entity.type
_entity.pdbx_description
1 polymer ?
#
loop_
_entity_poly.entity_id
_entity_poly.type
_entity_poly.pdbx_seq_one_letter_code
_entity_poly.pdbx_strand_id
1 'polypeptide(L)'
;MTAFEAMQCVDDFISSTNLHLLNVKDAGPTFQQLNAKGWPDLTLSIGQHLSNTTSWEFLEDVSFSDIILSKLNLILKCNLSHRVTRFKTAYGGHNKFIQNFKPKVNTIQQETNFCNSKEDLDKETSNFQTSMFPACKRSYKTEKVKKNFNINWWTQDFDINEKDLRVLQRRASKTSGTEQLKY
;
A
#
# COMPACT_ATOMS: atom_id res chain seq x y z
N MET A 1 -15.68 15.49 -18.28
CA MET A 1 -15.60 14.35 -17.35
C MET A 1 -16.67 14.54 -16.30
N THR A 2 -17.70 13.70 -16.30
CA THR A 2 -18.77 13.74 -15.31
C THR A 2 -18.29 13.08 -14.00
N ALA A 3 -18.95 13.38 -12.87
CA ALA A 3 -18.61 12.75 -11.58
C ALA A 3 -18.69 11.22 -11.63
N PHE A 4 -19.59 10.69 -12.45
CA PHE A 4 -19.73 9.25 -12.71
C PHE A 4 -18.51 8.66 -13.42
N GLU A 5 -18.03 9.33 -14.48
CA GLU A 5 -16.83 8.91 -15.21
C GLU A 5 -15.57 8.93 -14.33
N ALA A 6 -15.43 9.95 -13.47
CA ALA A 6 -14.31 10.04 -12.53
C ALA A 6 -14.33 8.89 -11.50
N MET A 7 -15.52 8.55 -10.98
CA MET A 7 -15.66 7.46 -10.01
C MET A 7 -15.33 6.11 -10.64
N GLN A 8 -15.72 5.90 -11.89
CA GLN A 8 -15.42 4.68 -12.64
C GLN A 8 -13.93 4.53 -12.92
N CYS A 9 -13.22 5.61 -13.29
CA CYS A 9 -11.76 5.56 -13.43
C CYS A 9 -11.03 5.20 -12.14
N VAL A 10 -11.52 5.69 -10.98
CA VAL A 10 -10.92 5.35 -9.68
C VAL A 10 -11.16 3.88 -9.33
N ASP A 11 -12.36 3.36 -9.61
CA ASP A 11 -12.69 1.94 -9.38
C ASP A 11 -11.87 1.01 -10.27
N ASP A 12 -11.72 1.36 -11.56
CA ASP A 12 -10.86 0.66 -12.51
C ASP A 12 -9.39 0.69 -12.08
N PHE A 13 -8.92 1.83 -11.55
CA PHE A 13 -7.56 1.95 -11.03
C PHE A 13 -7.33 1.06 -9.82
N ILE A 14 -8.23 1.08 -8.83
CA ILE A 14 -8.13 0.24 -7.62
C ILE A 14 -8.15 -1.23 -8.00
N SER A 15 -9.04 -1.62 -8.90
CA SER A 15 -9.20 -3.01 -9.38
C SER A 15 -7.98 -3.49 -10.16
N SER A 16 -7.45 -2.67 -11.07
CA SER A 16 -6.29 -3.04 -11.91
C SER A 16 -4.96 -3.10 -11.15
N THR A 17 -4.85 -2.38 -10.03
CA THR A 17 -3.64 -2.32 -9.20
C THR A 17 -3.69 -3.23 -7.97
N ASN A 18 -4.76 -4.02 -7.80
CA ASN A 18 -4.97 -4.91 -6.65
C ASN A 18 -4.82 -4.16 -5.30
N LEU A 19 -5.36 -2.94 -5.25
CA LEU A 19 -5.43 -2.14 -4.04
C LEU A 19 -6.70 -2.50 -3.25
N HIS A 20 -6.61 -2.44 -1.93
CA HIS A 20 -7.75 -2.67 -1.04
C HIS A 20 -8.14 -1.39 -0.31
N LEU A 21 -9.42 -1.03 -0.40
CA LEU A 21 -10.00 0.10 0.32
C LEU A 21 -10.09 -0.19 1.82
N LEU A 22 -9.60 0.73 2.64
CA LEU A 22 -9.61 0.64 4.10
C LEU A 22 -10.71 1.47 4.77
N ASN A 23 -11.33 2.40 4.05
CA ASN A 23 -12.42 3.21 4.58
C ASN A 23 -13.58 2.33 5.07
N VAL A 24 -14.14 2.67 6.22
CA VAL A 24 -15.32 1.99 6.78
C VAL A 24 -16.59 2.65 6.24
N LYS A 25 -17.60 1.84 5.89
CA LYS A 25 -18.86 2.34 5.30
C LYS A 25 -19.63 3.31 6.21
N ASP A 26 -19.56 3.09 7.52
CA ASP A 26 -20.31 3.87 8.51
C ASP A 26 -19.50 5.04 9.08
N ALA A 27 -18.39 5.39 8.44
CA ALA A 27 -17.58 6.53 8.82
C ALA A 27 -18.29 7.87 8.54
N GLY A 28 -18.07 8.85 9.41
CA GLY A 28 -18.50 10.23 9.18
C GLY A 28 -17.90 10.82 7.88
N PRO A 29 -18.48 11.91 7.35
CA PRO A 29 -17.98 12.55 6.15
C PRO A 29 -16.55 13.07 6.36
N THR A 30 -15.65 12.77 5.44
CA THR A 30 -14.27 13.29 5.48
C THR A 30 -14.18 14.73 4.97
N PHE A 31 -15.22 15.18 4.27
CA PHE A 31 -15.38 16.56 3.82
C PHE A 31 -16.73 17.10 4.27
N GLN A 32 -16.73 18.29 4.90
CA GLN A 32 -17.96 18.94 5.34
C GLN A 32 -17.84 20.46 5.21
N GLN A 33 -18.73 21.03 4.42
CA GLN A 33 -19.02 22.45 4.32
C GLN A 33 -20.41 22.75 4.89
N LEU A 34 -20.76 24.04 4.98
CA LEU A 34 -22.07 24.53 5.44
C LEU A 34 -23.25 23.83 4.73
N ASN A 35 -23.12 23.57 3.42
CA ASN A 35 -24.20 23.04 2.58
C ASN A 35 -23.87 21.70 1.89
N ALA A 36 -22.69 21.12 2.15
CA ALA A 36 -22.23 19.93 1.45
C ALA A 36 -21.48 18.98 2.39
N LYS A 37 -21.71 17.69 2.22
CA LYS A 37 -20.98 16.62 2.91
C LYS A 37 -20.52 15.61 1.87
N GLY A 38 -19.32 15.07 2.05
CA GLY A 38 -18.76 14.09 1.14
C GLY A 38 -17.69 13.21 1.79
N TRP A 39 -17.31 12.16 1.06
CA TRP A 39 -16.25 11.22 1.40
C TRP A 39 -15.20 11.16 0.28
N PRO A 40 -14.57 12.29 -0.12
CA PRO A 40 -13.60 12.29 -1.21
C PRO A 40 -12.28 11.59 -0.83
N ASP A 41 -11.98 11.43 0.45
CA ASP A 41 -10.69 10.90 0.91
C ASP A 41 -10.71 9.37 1.01
N LEU A 42 -9.86 8.72 0.22
CA LEU A 42 -9.71 7.27 0.20
C LEU A 42 -8.38 6.85 0.82
N THR A 43 -8.43 5.87 1.72
CA THR A 43 -7.28 5.17 2.28
C THR A 43 -7.17 3.81 1.60
N LEU A 44 -6.08 3.58 0.87
CA LEU A 44 -5.84 2.35 0.11
C LEU A 44 -4.63 1.58 0.67
N SER A 45 -4.62 0.27 0.53
CA SER A 45 -3.50 -0.60 0.91
C SER A 45 -3.12 -1.57 -0.19
N ILE A 46 -1.82 -1.87 -0.28
CA ILE A 46 -1.31 -2.91 -1.17
C ILE A 46 -1.33 -4.25 -0.41
N GLY A 47 -2.14 -5.20 -0.89
CA GLY A 47 -2.18 -6.56 -0.39
C GLY A 47 -3.19 -6.80 0.75
N GLN A 48 -4.02 -7.83 0.54
CA GLN A 48 -5.18 -8.19 1.37
C GLN A 48 -4.87 -8.50 2.84
N HIS A 49 -3.63 -8.84 3.15
CA HIS A 49 -3.22 -9.09 4.54
C HIS A 49 -3.25 -7.81 5.39
N LEU A 50 -2.87 -6.66 4.80
CA LEU A 50 -2.87 -5.38 5.51
C LEU A 50 -4.31 -4.91 5.74
N SER A 51 -5.21 -5.05 4.76
CA SER A 51 -6.61 -4.69 4.95
C SER A 51 -7.29 -5.46 6.08
N ASN A 52 -6.95 -6.74 6.25
CA ASN A 52 -7.56 -7.58 7.29
C ASN A 52 -6.96 -7.37 8.69
N THR A 53 -5.78 -6.77 8.79
CA THR A 53 -5.05 -6.56 10.06
C THR A 53 -5.03 -5.10 10.50
N THR A 54 -5.63 -4.22 9.72
CA THR A 54 -5.69 -2.79 9.99
C THR A 54 -7.08 -2.41 10.44
N SER A 55 -7.21 -1.68 11.54
CA SER A 55 -8.45 -0.93 11.82
C SER A 55 -8.29 0.50 11.32
N TRP A 56 -9.38 1.00 10.73
CA TRP A 56 -9.51 2.38 10.28
C TRP A 56 -10.51 3.06 11.22
N GLU A 57 -10.12 4.19 11.78
CA GLU A 57 -10.96 4.99 12.66
C GLU A 57 -10.96 6.44 12.16
N PHE A 58 -12.16 7.00 12.05
CA PHE A 58 -12.35 8.42 11.80
C PHE A 58 -12.13 9.17 13.11
N LEU A 59 -11.10 10.02 13.16
CA LEU A 59 -10.90 10.94 14.27
C LEU A 59 -11.45 12.31 13.89
N GLU A 60 -12.49 12.73 14.58
CA GLU A 60 -13.06 14.07 14.52
C GLU A 60 -12.22 15.01 15.40
N ASP A 61 -11.05 15.42 14.92
CA ASP A 61 -10.31 16.53 15.52
C ASP A 61 -10.67 17.82 14.80
N VAL A 62 -11.01 18.86 15.58
CA VAL A 62 -11.51 20.15 15.12
C VAL A 62 -10.46 20.83 14.23
N SER A 63 -10.61 20.71 12.91
CA SER A 63 -9.89 21.53 11.94
C SER A 63 -10.78 22.70 11.52
N PHE A 64 -10.28 23.92 11.59
CA PHE A 64 -11.00 25.15 11.19
C PHE A 64 -11.04 25.36 9.65
N SER A 65 -10.78 24.30 8.87
CA SER A 65 -10.88 24.29 7.40
C SER A 65 -12.10 23.48 6.95
N ASP A 66 -12.69 23.85 5.81
CA ASP A 66 -13.74 23.08 5.09
C ASP A 66 -13.32 21.63 4.76
N ILE A 67 -12.02 21.36 4.86
CA ILE A 67 -11.41 20.04 4.78
C ILE A 67 -11.17 19.59 6.22
N ILE A 68 -11.93 18.61 6.70
CA ILE A 68 -11.63 17.93 7.97
C ILE A 68 -10.34 17.14 7.72
N LEU A 69 -9.21 17.65 8.23
CA LEU A 69 -7.96 16.89 8.26
C LEU A 69 -8.15 15.72 9.23
N SER A 70 -8.77 14.66 8.72
CA SER A 70 -9.02 13.42 9.44
C SER A 70 -7.67 12.83 9.85
N LYS A 71 -7.44 12.75 11.16
CA LYS A 71 -6.27 12.09 11.68
C LYS A 71 -6.48 10.58 11.51
N LEU A 72 -5.80 9.98 10.54
CA LEU A 72 -5.86 8.55 10.29
C LEU A 72 -5.10 7.80 11.39
N ASN A 73 -5.82 7.10 12.27
CA ASN A 73 -5.21 6.10 13.15
C ASN A 73 -5.17 4.76 12.44
N LEU A 74 -4.03 4.44 11.83
CA LEU A 74 -3.77 3.13 11.23
C LEU A 74 -3.24 2.18 12.32
N ILE A 75 -4.12 1.40 12.96
CA ILE A 75 -3.66 0.38 13.90
C ILE A 75 -3.33 -0.89 13.12
N LEU A 76 -2.05 -1.02 12.75
CA LEU A 76 -1.52 -2.24 12.17
C LEU A 76 -1.40 -3.31 13.28
N LYS A 77 -2.36 -4.23 13.38
CA LYS A 77 -2.19 -5.51 14.10
C LYS A 77 -1.34 -6.46 13.26
N CYS A 78 -0.23 -5.96 12.77
CA CYS A 78 0.75 -6.73 12.07
C CYS A 78 1.60 -7.47 13.11
N ASN A 79 1.27 -8.73 13.38
CA ASN A 79 2.29 -9.71 13.74
C ASN A 79 3.19 -10.00 12.53
N LEU A 80 3.68 -8.94 11.86
CA LEU A 80 4.84 -9.04 11.00
C LEU A 80 5.98 -9.32 11.96
N SER A 81 6.16 -10.61 12.29
CA SER A 81 7.49 -11.09 12.57
C SER A 81 8.31 -10.60 11.38
N HIS A 82 9.07 -9.52 11.56
CA HIS A 82 9.89 -8.85 10.53
C HIS A 82 10.99 -9.77 9.98
N ARG A 83 10.83 -11.08 10.17
CA ARG A 83 11.70 -12.16 9.83
C ARG A 83 11.34 -12.65 8.43
N VAL A 84 11.97 -12.04 7.43
CA VAL A 84 11.93 -12.57 6.07
C VAL A 84 12.79 -13.83 6.02
N THR A 85 12.28 -14.88 5.36
CA THR A 85 13.07 -16.09 5.14
C THR A 85 14.05 -15.83 3.98
N ARG A 86 15.35 -15.86 4.29
CA ARG A 86 16.43 -15.71 3.32
C ARG A 86 17.11 -17.05 3.07
N PHE A 87 17.39 -17.37 1.81
CA PHE A 87 18.24 -18.50 1.44
C PHE A 87 19.72 -18.12 1.59
N LYS A 88 20.52 -18.97 2.25
CA LYS A 88 21.95 -18.79 2.48
C LYS A 88 22.77 -19.20 1.24
N THR A 89 22.69 -18.41 0.17
CA THR A 89 23.36 -18.70 -1.12
C THR A 89 24.89 -18.56 -1.06
N ALA A 90 25.43 -17.71 -0.18
CA ALA A 90 26.87 -17.48 -0.05
C ALA A 90 27.67 -18.71 0.41
N TYR A 91 27.02 -19.72 0.99
CA TYR A 91 27.66 -20.92 1.53
C TYR A 91 27.69 -22.09 0.52
N GLY A 92 27.46 -21.80 -0.77
CA GLY A 92 27.41 -22.80 -1.83
C GLY A 92 26.03 -23.44 -2.01
N GLY A 93 25.99 -24.64 -2.57
CA GLY A 93 24.75 -25.34 -2.93
C GLY A 93 24.23 -25.05 -4.34
N HIS A 94 24.95 -24.23 -5.12
CA HIS A 94 24.58 -23.85 -6.48
C HIS A 94 24.47 -25.06 -7.42
N ASN A 95 25.41 -26.00 -7.37
CA ASN A 95 25.35 -27.22 -8.19
C ASN A 95 24.10 -28.05 -7.90
N LYS A 96 23.73 -28.16 -6.61
CA LYS A 96 22.50 -28.85 -6.19
C LYS A 96 21.25 -28.10 -6.68
N PHE A 97 21.28 -26.77 -6.65
CA PHE A 97 20.21 -25.96 -7.22
C PHE A 97 20.07 -26.17 -8.72
N ILE A 98 21.18 -26.09 -9.47
CA ILE A 98 21.21 -26.31 -10.91
C ILE A 98 20.68 -27.70 -11.24
N GLN A 99 21.13 -28.75 -10.56
CA GLN A 99 20.62 -30.12 -10.79
C GLN A 99 19.11 -30.24 -10.54
N ASN A 100 18.58 -29.57 -9.51
CA ASN A 100 17.15 -29.61 -9.19
C ASN A 100 16.29 -28.75 -10.11
N PHE A 101 16.84 -27.64 -10.61
CA PHE A 101 16.08 -26.65 -11.40
C PHE A 101 16.20 -26.87 -12.90
N LYS A 102 17.37 -27.30 -13.39
CA LYS A 102 17.68 -27.52 -14.83
C LYS A 102 16.61 -28.34 -15.57
N PRO A 103 16.03 -29.42 -15.00
CA PRO A 103 14.99 -30.18 -15.70
C PRO A 103 13.72 -29.37 -16.00
N LYS A 104 13.44 -28.31 -15.23
CA LYS A 104 12.25 -27.48 -15.37
C LYS A 104 12.43 -26.28 -16.31
N VAL A 105 13.68 -25.91 -16.60
CA VAL A 105 14.01 -24.71 -17.39
C VAL A 105 13.43 -24.79 -18.80
N ASN A 106 13.57 -25.94 -19.47
CA ASN A 106 13.09 -26.10 -20.84
C ASN A 106 11.56 -26.00 -20.92
N THR A 107 10.84 -26.57 -19.96
CA THR A 107 9.37 -26.49 -19.89
C THR A 107 8.92 -25.05 -19.71
N ILE A 108 9.48 -24.34 -18.74
CA ILE A 108 9.14 -22.94 -18.47
C ILE A 108 9.46 -22.06 -19.69
N GLN A 109 10.60 -22.30 -20.35
CA GLN A 109 10.99 -21.54 -21.54
C GLN A 109 10.01 -21.77 -22.70
N GLN A 110 9.52 -23.00 -22.89
CA GLN A 110 8.50 -23.29 -23.90
C GLN A 110 7.19 -22.58 -23.57
N GLU A 111 6.69 -22.72 -22.33
CA GLU A 111 5.44 -22.10 -21.89
C GLU A 111 5.48 -20.57 -21.99
N THR A 112 6.63 -19.96 -21.69
CA THR A 112 6.86 -18.52 -21.86
C THR A 112 6.72 -18.08 -23.33
N ASN A 113 7.16 -18.89 -24.30
CA ASN A 113 7.04 -18.57 -25.72
C ASN A 113 5.59 -18.63 -26.25
N PHE A 114 4.69 -19.30 -25.52
CA PHE A 114 3.27 -19.41 -25.88
C PHE A 114 2.38 -18.37 -25.18
N CYS A 115 2.95 -17.54 -24.31
CA CYS A 115 2.20 -16.47 -23.63
C CYS A 115 1.73 -15.42 -24.64
N ASN A 116 0.41 -15.23 -24.75
CA ASN A 116 -0.18 -14.23 -25.63
C ASN A 116 -1.13 -13.26 -24.91
N SER A 117 -1.35 -13.46 -23.61
CA SER A 117 -2.21 -12.62 -22.77
C SER A 117 -1.54 -12.28 -21.43
N LYS A 118 -2.13 -11.32 -20.72
CA LYS A 118 -1.68 -10.97 -19.37
C LYS A 118 -1.94 -12.14 -18.40
N GLU A 119 -3.04 -12.84 -18.58
CA GLU A 119 -3.43 -14.00 -17.78
C GLU A 119 -2.43 -15.15 -17.94
N ASP A 120 -1.95 -15.38 -19.17
CA ASP A 120 -0.88 -16.35 -19.43
C ASP A 120 0.41 -15.95 -18.72
N LEU A 121 0.77 -14.66 -18.77
CA LEU A 121 1.97 -14.15 -18.10
C LEU A 121 1.92 -14.32 -16.58
N ASP A 122 0.77 -14.01 -15.96
CA ASP A 122 0.56 -14.18 -14.52
C ASP A 122 0.64 -15.67 -14.12
N LYS A 123 0.03 -16.53 -14.93
CA LYS A 123 0.10 -17.99 -14.76
C LYS A 123 1.53 -18.51 -14.88
N GLU A 124 2.27 -18.08 -15.90
CA GLU A 124 3.65 -18.51 -16.09
C GLU A 124 4.60 -17.98 -15.02
N THR A 125 4.38 -16.74 -14.55
CA THR A 125 5.11 -16.20 -13.40
C THR A 125 4.88 -17.05 -12.14
N SER A 126 3.64 -17.50 -11.92
CA SER A 126 3.30 -18.41 -10.83
C SER A 126 3.95 -19.79 -11.00
N ASN A 127 3.93 -20.36 -12.21
CA ASN A 127 4.58 -21.65 -12.54
C ASN A 127 6.10 -21.60 -12.31
N PHE A 128 6.74 -20.50 -12.71
CA PHE A 128 8.15 -20.26 -12.47
C PHE A 128 8.45 -20.20 -10.96
N GLN A 129 7.69 -19.41 -10.21
CA GLN A 129 7.88 -19.28 -8.76
C GLN A 129 7.69 -20.61 -8.04
N THR A 130 6.60 -21.33 -8.33
CA THR A 130 6.31 -22.65 -7.75
C THR A 130 7.33 -23.72 -8.14
N SER A 131 8.01 -23.56 -9.28
CA SER A 131 9.13 -24.41 -9.69
C SER A 131 10.45 -24.06 -8.99
N MET A 132 10.73 -22.76 -8.84
CA MET A 132 11.96 -22.18 -8.30
C MET A 132 12.07 -22.35 -6.78
N PHE A 133 11.00 -22.03 -6.04
CA PHE A 133 11.02 -22.06 -4.56
C PHE A 133 11.38 -23.43 -3.97
N PRO A 134 10.80 -24.55 -4.43
CA PRO A 134 11.18 -25.88 -3.96
C PRO A 134 12.63 -26.24 -4.30
N ALA A 135 13.12 -25.86 -5.49
CA ALA A 135 14.51 -26.09 -5.87
C ALA A 135 15.47 -25.33 -4.94
N CYS A 136 15.14 -24.09 -4.58
CA CYS A 136 15.88 -23.31 -3.59
C CYS A 136 15.85 -23.95 -2.20
N LYS A 137 14.67 -24.39 -1.71
CA LYS A 137 14.54 -25.06 -0.39
C LYS A 137 15.36 -26.35 -0.28
N ARG A 138 15.44 -27.13 -1.36
CA ARG A 138 16.24 -28.37 -1.40
C ARG A 138 17.75 -28.11 -1.44
N SER A 139 18.15 -26.93 -1.88
CA SER A 139 19.54 -26.60 -2.20
C SER A 139 20.21 -25.72 -1.17
N TYR A 140 19.47 -24.81 -0.55
CA TYR A 140 20.00 -23.81 0.37
C TYR A 140 19.38 -23.93 1.76
N LYS A 141 20.19 -23.70 2.79
CA LYS A 141 19.69 -23.48 4.15
C LYS A 141 18.92 -22.16 4.22
N THR A 142 17.85 -22.13 4.99
CA THR A 142 17.04 -20.93 5.21
C THR A 142 17.38 -20.29 6.55
N GLU A 143 17.26 -18.97 6.61
CA GLU A 143 17.44 -18.19 7.83
C GLU A 143 16.35 -17.13 7.92
N LYS A 144 15.82 -16.94 9.13
CA LYS A 144 14.84 -15.90 9.43
C LYS A 144 15.59 -14.62 9.77
N VAL A 145 15.71 -13.70 8.83
CA VAL A 145 16.43 -12.44 9.00
C VAL A 145 15.46 -11.33 9.35
N LYS A 146 15.69 -10.62 10.46
CA LYS A 146 14.99 -9.37 10.77
C LYS A 146 15.32 -8.35 9.69
N LYS A 147 14.37 -8.04 8.82
CA LYS A 147 14.50 -7.02 7.79
C LYS A 147 13.98 -5.71 8.39
N ASN A 148 14.90 -4.83 8.79
CA ASN A 148 14.56 -3.46 9.11
C ASN A 148 14.31 -2.75 7.78
N PHE A 149 13.05 -2.61 7.40
CA PHE A 149 12.66 -1.64 6.38
C PHE A 149 12.80 -0.26 7.03
N ASN A 150 13.98 0.36 6.92
CA ASN A 150 14.11 1.77 7.23
C ASN A 150 13.57 2.56 6.02
N ILE A 151 12.26 2.47 5.82
CA ILE A 151 11.57 3.28 4.81
C ILE A 151 11.38 4.64 5.46
N ASN A 152 12.33 5.54 5.25
CA ASN A 152 12.18 6.93 5.65
C ASN A 152 11.42 7.66 4.53
N TRP A 153 10.10 7.50 4.52
CA TRP A 153 9.19 8.26 3.65
C TRP A 153 9.02 9.71 4.15
N TRP A 154 9.50 9.98 5.37
CA TRP A 154 9.53 11.29 5.99
C TRP A 154 10.75 12.07 5.47
N THR A 155 10.49 13.12 4.71
CA THR A 155 11.53 14.05 4.24
C THR A 155 11.53 15.32 5.08
N GLN A 156 12.64 16.06 5.04
CA GLN A 156 12.73 17.37 5.69
C GLN A 156 11.64 18.34 5.18
N ASP A 157 11.19 18.19 3.94
CA ASP A 157 10.11 18.99 3.37
C ASP A 157 8.77 18.72 4.06
N PHE A 158 8.51 17.48 4.50
CA PHE A 158 7.33 17.18 5.31
C PHE A 158 7.39 17.87 6.69
N ASP A 159 8.57 17.90 7.33
CA ASP A 159 8.76 18.63 8.60
C ASP A 159 8.52 20.13 8.45
N ILE A 160 8.96 20.71 7.32
CA ILE A 160 8.77 22.13 7.02
C ILE A 160 7.30 22.41 6.79
N ASN A 161 6.64 21.64 5.92
CA ASN A 161 5.23 21.79 5.61
C ASN A 161 4.33 21.59 6.84
N GLU A 162 4.66 20.65 7.73
CA GLU A 162 3.94 20.45 8.98
C GLU A 162 4.07 21.68 9.90
N LYS A 163 5.26 22.26 10.02
CA LYS A 163 5.49 23.47 10.82
C LYS A 163 4.73 24.66 10.24
N ASP A 164 4.73 24.82 8.92
CA ASP A 164 4.00 25.89 8.24
C ASP A 164 2.49 25.74 8.43
N LEU A 165 1.95 24.52 8.31
CA LEU A 165 0.56 24.22 8.63
C LEU A 165 0.21 24.58 10.07
N ARG A 166 1.05 24.22 11.05
CA ARG A 166 0.84 24.59 12.47
C ARG A 166 0.87 26.10 12.69
N VAL A 167 1.72 26.84 11.96
CA VAL A 167 1.75 28.31 12.01
C VAL A 167 0.46 28.89 11.43
N LEU A 168 -0.01 28.39 10.29
CA LEU A 168 -1.28 28.81 9.68
C LEU A 168 -2.46 28.51 10.61
N GLN A 169 -2.50 27.33 11.24
CA GLN A 169 -3.50 26.96 12.25
C GLN A 169 -3.53 27.95 13.42
N ARG A 170 -2.36 28.33 13.95
CA ARG A 170 -2.25 29.32 15.04
C ARG A 170 -2.71 30.72 14.63
N ARG A 171 -2.60 31.07 13.35
CA ARG A 171 -3.08 32.36 12.83
C ARG A 171 -4.59 32.33 12.65
N ALA A 172 -5.13 31.30 12.00
CA ALA A 172 -6.57 31.14 11.77
C ALA A 172 -7.40 31.05 13.07
N SER A 173 -6.88 30.36 14.09
CA SER A 173 -7.53 30.26 15.41
C SER A 173 -7.54 31.58 16.19
N LYS A 174 -6.66 32.54 15.86
CA LYS A 174 -6.63 33.88 16.46
C LYS A 174 -7.52 34.89 15.73
N THR A 175 -7.97 34.59 14.52
CA THR A 175 -8.93 35.41 13.76
C THR A 175 -10.37 35.09 14.17
N SER A 176 -10.69 35.22 15.45
CA SER A 176 -12.08 35.28 15.94
C SER A 176 -12.49 36.75 16.01
N GLY A 177 -12.82 37.33 14.85
CA GLY A 177 -13.31 38.71 14.77
C GLY A 177 -13.22 39.30 13.36
N THR A 178 -14.36 39.33 12.66
CA THR A 178 -14.71 40.26 11.58
C THR A 178 -14.11 40.15 10.16
N GLU A 179 -13.40 39.08 9.77
CA GLU A 179 -12.92 38.93 8.37
C GLU A 179 -13.18 37.55 7.73
N GLN A 180 -14.31 36.89 8.04
CA GLN A 180 -14.71 35.64 7.35
C GLN A 180 -15.53 35.85 6.06
N LEU A 181 -15.73 37.09 5.61
CA LEU A 181 -16.44 37.38 4.36
C LEU A 181 -15.48 37.94 3.32
N LYS A 182 -14.71 37.06 2.69
CA LYS A 182 -14.11 37.20 1.34
C LYS A 182 -13.07 36.10 1.14
N TYR A 183 -13.51 34.87 0.92
CA TYR A 183 -12.90 33.91 -0.01
C TYR A 183 -13.95 32.86 -0.34
#